data_AF-A0A380JM80-F1
#
_entry.id   AF-A0A380JM80-F1
#
_cell.length_a   1.000
_cell.length_b   1.000
_cell.length_c   1.000
_cell.angle_alpha   90.00
_cell.angle_beta   90.00
_cell.angle_gamma   90.00
#
_symmetry.space_group_name_H-M   'P 1'
#
loop_
_entity.id
_entity.type
_entity.pdbx_description
1 polymer ?
#
loop_
_entity_poly.entity_id
_entity_poly.type
_entity_poly.pdbx_seq_one_letter_code
_entity_poly.pdbx_strand_id
1 'polypeptide(L)'
;MKFQTKEVLDELCDVHGCQLWMTLVPIKGKLEQLKQCPECTKAAIGIFEKKLNAESEGNSKLADTYAVFNRDSLISDKLRAKSLDNYEIKSEIDQKAINFVKRMEQFYRQGKTGNAIVTGPSGVGKSHLTYGLAKFMNEQFKAYESPKSVLFISLVSLFTKIKESFKVDNGYRQADMIELLTKVDYLFLDDLGKESRKGDSQNNEWTHQILYEILDNRSNTIINTNLSSKEIKALYTDNYGNGALSSRILEGVTGNSFVYPQETEDRRY
;
A
#
# COMPACT_ATOMS: atom_id res chain seq x y z
N MET A 1 10.64 55.01 17.48
CA MET A 1 10.37 54.48 18.84
C MET A 1 10.55 52.97 18.81
N LYS A 2 11.50 52.42 19.56
CA LYS A 2 11.64 50.97 19.73
C LYS A 2 10.53 50.54 20.69
N PHE A 3 9.54 49.78 20.22
CA PHE A 3 8.60 49.13 21.14
C PHE A 3 9.39 48.10 21.94
N GLN A 4 9.76 48.43 23.19
CA GLN A 4 10.26 47.44 24.14
C GLN A 4 9.06 46.59 24.56
N THR A 5 8.91 45.43 23.94
CA THR A 5 7.80 44.48 24.17
C THR A 5 7.99 43.61 25.42
N LYS A 6 9.05 43.85 26.20
CA LYS A 6 9.39 43.07 27.40
C LYS A 6 10.04 43.92 28.48
N GLU A 7 9.59 43.73 29.71
CA GLU A 7 10.18 44.27 30.94
C GLU A 7 10.72 43.10 31.77
N VAL A 8 11.94 43.23 32.32
CA VAL A 8 12.55 42.17 33.14
C VAL A 8 12.18 42.41 34.60
N LEU A 9 11.72 41.37 35.28
CA LEU A 9 11.30 41.41 36.69
C LEU A 9 12.40 40.85 37.59
N ASP A 10 12.44 41.29 38.85
CA ASP A 10 13.34 40.75 39.88
C ASP A 10 12.94 39.34 40.35
N GLU A 11 11.70 38.94 40.06
CA GLU A 11 11.20 37.58 40.33
C GLU A 11 11.93 36.53 39.49
N LEU A 12 12.33 35.43 40.12
CA LEU A 12 13.00 34.32 39.47
C LEU A 12 12.01 33.18 39.19
N CYS A 13 12.23 32.46 38.08
CA CYS A 13 11.50 31.23 37.78
C CYS A 13 11.91 30.10 38.72
N ASP A 14 10.94 29.42 39.34
CA ASP A 14 11.18 28.29 40.24
C ASP A 14 11.85 27.07 39.56
N VAL A 15 11.71 26.93 38.24
CA VAL A 15 12.23 25.79 37.48
C VAL A 15 13.66 26.04 36.97
N HIS A 16 13.94 27.27 36.53
CA HIS A 16 15.17 27.60 35.79
C HIS A 16 16.06 28.63 36.50
N GLY A 17 15.60 29.25 37.59
CA GLY A 17 16.34 30.27 38.35
C GLY A 17 16.63 31.57 37.60
N CYS A 18 16.04 31.78 36.41
CA CYS A 18 16.22 32.98 35.61
C CYS A 18 15.14 34.04 35.88
N GLN A 19 15.45 35.30 35.60
CA GLN A 19 14.51 36.42 35.77
C GLN A 19 13.29 36.28 34.84
N LEU A 20 12.10 36.48 35.40
CA LEU A 20 10.85 36.50 34.67
C LEU A 20 10.74 37.77 33.81
N TRP A 21 10.05 37.67 32.68
CA TRP A 21 9.74 38.82 31.82
C TRP A 21 8.26 39.13 31.89
N MET A 22 7.90 40.40 32.05
CA MET A 22 6.55 40.90 31.80
C MET A 22 6.42 41.21 30.31
N THR A 23 5.55 40.46 29.62
CA THR A 23 5.33 40.59 28.17
C THR A 23 3.86 40.90 27.90
N LEU A 24 3.60 41.78 26.93
CA LEU A 24 2.26 42.06 26.42
C LEU A 24 1.90 41.02 25.35
N VAL A 25 0.89 40.20 25.58
CA VAL A 25 0.40 39.20 24.61
C VAL A 25 -1.05 39.48 24.21
N PRO A 26 -1.41 39.36 22.93
CA PRO A 26 -2.79 39.48 22.48
C PRO A 26 -3.57 38.18 22.73
N ILE A 27 -4.57 38.23 23.60
CA ILE A 27 -5.49 37.11 23.89
C ILE A 27 -6.90 37.54 23.51
N LYS A 28 -7.52 36.82 22.55
CA LYS A 28 -8.88 37.13 22.02
C LYS A 28 -9.06 38.61 21.62
N GLY A 29 -8.02 39.21 21.02
CA GLY A 29 -8.04 40.60 20.54
C GLY A 29 -7.80 41.67 21.60
N LYS A 30 -7.53 41.32 22.87
CA LYS A 30 -7.11 42.25 23.93
C LYS A 30 -5.65 42.02 24.29
N LEU A 31 -4.91 43.10 24.59
CA LEU A 31 -3.55 43.00 25.09
C LEU A 31 -3.59 42.73 26.60
N GLU A 32 -3.01 41.61 27.02
CA GLU A 32 -2.86 41.23 28.42
C GLU A 32 -1.37 41.17 28.79
N GLN A 33 -1.05 41.58 30.01
CA GLN A 33 0.30 41.47 30.55
C GLN A 33 0.48 40.11 31.24
N LEU A 34 1.48 39.35 30.81
CA LEU A 34 1.81 38.06 31.42
C LEU A 34 3.27 38.01 31.86
N LYS A 35 3.48 37.43 33.04
CA LYS A 35 4.81 37.04 33.52
C LYS A 35 5.22 35.72 32.88
N GLN A 36 6.35 35.68 32.21
CA GLN A 36 6.82 34.50 31.51
C GLN A 36 8.31 34.25 31.78
N CYS A 37 8.66 33.00 32.05
CA CYS A 37 10.05 32.56 32.06
C CYS A 37 10.52 32.33 30.61
N PRO A 38 11.60 32.96 30.13
CA PRO A 38 12.07 32.81 28.75
C PRO A 38 12.43 31.37 28.39
N GLU A 39 13.09 30.63 29.30
CA GLU A 39 13.47 29.23 29.07
C GLU A 39 12.25 28.29 29.05
N CYS A 40 11.30 28.44 29.99
CA CYS A 40 10.01 27.73 29.94
C CYS A 40 9.26 27.99 28.64
N THR A 41 9.16 29.25 28.20
CA THR A 41 8.46 29.63 26.97
C THR A 41 9.15 29.01 25.76
N LYS A 42 10.48 29.08 25.68
CA LYS A 42 11.26 28.46 24.60
C LYS A 42 11.06 26.94 24.55
N ALA A 43 11.10 26.27 25.70
CA ALA A 43 10.85 24.83 25.79
C ALA A 43 9.42 24.47 25.34
N ALA A 44 8.42 25.23 25.77
CA ALA A 44 7.02 25.03 25.38
C ALA A 44 6.80 25.24 23.87
N ILE A 45 7.40 26.28 23.28
CA ILE A 45 7.40 26.51 21.82
C ILE A 45 8.03 25.31 21.10
N GLY A 46 9.21 24.86 21.53
CA GLY A 46 9.88 23.72 20.90
C GLY A 46 9.07 22.41 20.98
N ILE A 47 8.33 22.18 22.07
CA ILE A 47 7.41 21.03 22.18
C ILE A 47 6.23 21.19 21.20
N PHE A 48 5.66 22.40 21.11
CA PHE A 48 4.54 22.69 20.23
C PHE A 48 4.92 22.57 18.75
N GLU A 49 6.07 23.13 18.34
CA GLU A 49 6.63 23.00 16.99
C GLU A 49 6.87 21.53 16.61
N LYS A 50 7.46 20.74 17.52
CA LYS A 50 7.64 19.29 17.30
C LYS A 50 6.32 18.56 17.05
N LYS A 51 5.27 18.89 17.79
CA LYS A 51 3.94 18.31 17.60
C LYS A 51 3.34 18.70 16.24
N LEU A 52 3.38 19.99 15.90
CA LEU A 52 2.91 20.49 14.60
C LEU A 52 3.65 19.84 13.42
N ASN A 53 4.97 19.72 13.51
CA ASN A 53 5.77 19.10 12.46
C ASN A 53 5.42 17.62 12.29
N ALA A 54 5.28 16.87 13.39
CA ALA A 54 4.89 15.46 13.34
C ALA A 54 3.49 15.26 12.73
N GLU A 55 2.54 16.14 13.05
CA GLU A 55 1.19 16.12 12.46
C GLU A 55 1.23 16.41 10.95
N SER A 56 2.00 17.42 10.53
CA SER A 56 2.20 17.77 9.12
C SER A 56 2.86 16.63 8.33
N GLU A 57 3.89 15.99 8.88
CA GLU A 57 4.56 14.84 8.28
C GLU A 57 3.59 13.65 8.13
N GLY A 58 2.78 13.39 9.16
CA GLY A 58 1.75 12.36 9.14
C GLY A 58 0.72 12.59 8.02
N ASN A 59 0.21 13.81 7.91
CA ASN A 59 -0.75 14.19 6.88
C ASN A 59 -0.18 14.10 5.46
N SER A 60 1.07 14.53 5.25
CA SER A 60 1.75 14.39 3.95
C SER A 60 1.89 12.92 3.58
N LYS A 61 2.38 12.09 4.51
CA LYS A 61 2.56 10.66 4.26
C LYS A 61 1.24 9.94 3.97
N LEU A 62 0.17 10.31 4.66
CA LEU A 62 -1.18 9.78 4.40
C LEU A 62 -1.66 10.14 3.00
N ALA A 63 -1.50 11.41 2.59
CA ALA A 63 -1.86 11.87 1.25
C ALA A 63 -1.05 11.14 0.16
N ASP A 64 0.26 11.02 0.37
CA ASP A 64 1.17 10.37 -0.58
C ASP A 64 0.84 8.88 -0.74
N THR A 65 0.68 8.15 0.37
CA THR A 65 0.36 6.71 0.35
C THR A 65 -1.00 6.42 -0.28
N TYR A 66 -2.01 7.26 -0.02
CA TYR A 66 -3.33 7.15 -0.65
C TYR A 66 -3.28 7.42 -2.17
N ALA A 67 -2.43 8.36 -2.60
CA ALA A 67 -2.30 8.73 -4.00
C ALA A 67 -1.66 7.63 -4.87
N VAL A 68 -0.80 6.78 -4.28
CA VAL A 68 -0.11 5.67 -4.97
C VAL A 68 -1.10 4.83 -5.78
N PHE A 69 -2.25 4.49 -5.21
CA PHE A 69 -3.23 3.64 -5.88
C PHE A 69 -3.68 4.19 -7.23
N ASN A 70 -4.02 5.49 -7.30
CA ASN A 70 -4.50 6.10 -8.54
C ASN A 70 -3.37 6.53 -9.47
N ARG A 71 -2.23 6.95 -8.90
CA ARG A 71 -1.09 7.47 -9.66
C ARG A 71 -0.32 6.35 -10.35
N ASP A 72 -0.08 5.24 -9.65
CA ASP A 72 0.94 4.26 -10.03
C ASP A 72 0.37 2.89 -10.44
N SER A 73 -0.91 2.58 -10.15
CA SER A 73 -1.50 1.29 -10.51
C SER A 73 -1.58 1.06 -12.03
N LEU A 74 -1.30 -0.18 -12.45
CA LEU A 74 -1.39 -0.64 -13.84
C LEU A 74 -2.63 -1.51 -14.01
N ILE A 75 -3.72 -0.90 -14.48
CA ILE A 75 -5.02 -1.56 -14.64
C ILE A 75 -5.54 -1.47 -16.07
N SER A 76 -6.30 -2.48 -16.47
CA SER A 76 -7.06 -2.42 -17.72
C SER A 76 -8.25 -1.47 -17.58
N ASP A 77 -8.64 -0.83 -18.68
CA ASP A 77 -9.76 0.13 -18.66
C ASP A 77 -11.09 -0.51 -18.24
N LYS A 78 -11.27 -1.81 -18.51
CA LYS A 78 -12.44 -2.59 -18.08
C LYS A 78 -12.56 -2.70 -16.56
N LEU A 79 -11.44 -2.64 -15.83
CA LEU A 79 -11.41 -2.72 -14.37
C LEU A 79 -11.62 -1.38 -13.68
N ARG A 80 -11.32 -0.24 -14.33
CA ARG A 80 -11.39 1.11 -13.71
C ARG A 80 -12.73 1.42 -13.04
N ALA A 81 -13.83 0.99 -13.66
CA ALA A 81 -15.17 1.22 -13.15
C ALA A 81 -15.62 0.21 -12.08
N LYS A 82 -14.82 -0.82 -11.77
CA LYS A 82 -15.20 -1.91 -10.87
C LYS A 82 -14.92 -1.56 -9.40
N SER A 83 -15.76 -2.06 -8.51
CA SER A 83 -15.63 -1.96 -7.05
C SER A 83 -16.30 -3.16 -6.38
N LEU A 84 -16.18 -3.29 -5.05
CA LEU A 84 -16.96 -4.30 -4.32
C LEU A 84 -18.46 -4.00 -4.39
N ASP A 85 -18.86 -2.73 -4.45
CA ASP A 85 -20.28 -2.34 -4.47
C ASP A 85 -21.01 -2.77 -5.74
N ASN A 86 -20.30 -2.78 -6.88
CA ASN A 86 -20.86 -3.23 -8.16
C ASN A 86 -20.45 -4.67 -8.54
N TYR A 87 -19.95 -5.43 -7.58
CA TYR A 87 -19.75 -6.87 -7.74
C TYR A 87 -21.09 -7.59 -7.55
N GLU A 88 -21.68 -8.04 -8.66
CA GLU A 88 -22.96 -8.74 -8.64
C GLU A 88 -22.85 -10.08 -7.90
N ILE A 89 -23.85 -10.45 -7.11
CA ILE A 89 -23.92 -11.74 -6.41
C ILE A 89 -25.01 -12.55 -7.09
N LYS A 90 -24.61 -13.52 -7.94
CA LYS A 90 -25.53 -14.39 -8.69
C LYS A 90 -25.68 -15.76 -8.05
N SER A 91 -24.73 -16.15 -7.20
CA SER A 91 -24.62 -17.50 -6.66
C SER A 91 -24.04 -17.49 -5.24
N GLU A 92 -24.12 -18.63 -4.55
CA GLU A 92 -23.48 -18.79 -3.25
C GLU A 92 -21.96 -18.61 -3.31
N ILE A 93 -21.30 -18.98 -4.42
CA ILE A 93 -19.84 -18.84 -4.53
C ILE A 93 -19.44 -17.36 -4.58
N ASP A 94 -20.25 -16.51 -5.20
CA ASP A 94 -20.04 -15.05 -5.23
C ASP A 94 -20.15 -14.45 -3.83
N GLN A 95 -21.13 -14.90 -3.04
CA GLN A 95 -21.28 -14.47 -1.65
C GLN A 95 -20.09 -14.89 -0.80
N LYS A 96 -19.59 -16.13 -1.00
CA LYS A 96 -18.38 -16.63 -0.33
C LYS A 96 -17.14 -15.83 -0.74
N ALA A 97 -17.04 -15.43 -2.00
CA ALA A 97 -15.95 -14.59 -2.50
C ALA A 97 -15.94 -13.19 -1.86
N ILE A 98 -17.12 -12.55 -1.76
CA ILE A 98 -17.27 -11.27 -1.06
C ILE A 98 -16.93 -11.40 0.44
N ASN A 99 -17.40 -12.46 1.09
CA ASN A 99 -17.07 -12.71 2.50
C ASN A 99 -15.57 -12.96 2.69
N PHE A 100 -14.91 -13.62 1.75
CA PHE A 100 -13.47 -13.81 1.75
C PHE A 100 -12.73 -12.47 1.72
N VAL A 101 -13.03 -11.56 0.79
CA VAL A 101 -12.32 -10.27 0.71
C VAL A 101 -12.60 -9.37 1.91
N LYS A 102 -13.81 -9.40 2.48
CA LYS A 102 -14.12 -8.72 3.75
C LYS A 102 -13.25 -9.26 4.88
N ARG A 103 -13.06 -10.58 4.97
CA ARG A 103 -12.17 -11.20 5.95
C ARG A 103 -10.70 -10.81 5.73
N MET A 104 -10.26 -10.68 4.47
CA MET A 104 -8.90 -10.25 4.14
C MET A 104 -8.65 -8.79 4.53
N GLU A 105 -9.59 -7.88 4.28
CA GLU A 105 -9.46 -6.50 4.78
C GLU A 105 -9.32 -6.49 6.30
N GLN A 106 -10.14 -7.25 7.02
CA GLN A 106 -10.07 -7.32 8.47
C GLN A 106 -8.73 -7.91 8.96
N PHE A 107 -8.22 -8.94 8.28
CA PHE A 107 -6.93 -9.55 8.56
C PHE A 107 -5.80 -8.51 8.47
N TYR A 108 -5.75 -7.76 7.37
CA TYR A 108 -4.73 -6.74 7.15
C TYR A 108 -4.88 -5.52 8.05
N ARG A 109 -6.12 -5.08 8.32
CA ARG A 109 -6.43 -4.01 9.27
C ARG A 109 -5.94 -4.32 10.68
N GLN A 110 -5.95 -5.59 11.10
CA GLN A 110 -5.40 -6.03 12.38
C GLN A 110 -3.86 -6.10 12.40
N GLY A 111 -3.18 -5.68 11.33
CA GLY A 111 -1.73 -5.72 11.21
C GLY A 111 -1.17 -7.13 10.98
N LYS A 112 -2.02 -8.12 10.67
CA LYS A 112 -1.55 -9.46 10.32
C LYS A 112 -0.92 -9.44 8.93
N THR A 113 0.06 -10.32 8.73
CA THR A 113 0.83 -10.41 7.49
C THR A 113 0.65 -11.78 6.84
N GLY A 114 0.77 -11.82 5.52
CA GLY A 114 0.65 -13.04 4.73
C GLY A 114 0.05 -12.76 3.35
N ASN A 115 0.49 -13.53 2.36
CA ASN A 115 -0.08 -13.43 1.03
C ASN A 115 -1.49 -14.00 1.00
N ALA A 116 -2.30 -13.51 0.07
CA ALA A 116 -3.62 -14.05 -0.20
C ALA A 116 -3.74 -14.45 -1.67
N ILE A 117 -4.39 -15.57 -1.95
CA ILE A 117 -4.54 -16.05 -3.34
C ILE A 117 -6.00 -16.32 -3.68
N VAL A 118 -6.44 -15.77 -4.80
CA VAL A 118 -7.74 -16.05 -5.42
C VAL A 118 -7.52 -16.86 -6.70
N THR A 119 -7.91 -18.13 -6.72
CA THR A 119 -7.78 -19.01 -7.88
C THR A 119 -9.13 -19.35 -8.49
N GLY A 120 -9.16 -19.72 -9.78
CA GLY A 120 -10.39 -20.12 -10.45
C GLY A 120 -10.34 -19.98 -11.97
N PRO A 121 -11.34 -20.49 -12.71
CA PRO A 121 -11.35 -20.43 -14.16
C PRO A 121 -11.48 -18.99 -14.70
N SER A 122 -11.23 -18.81 -16.00
CA SER A 122 -11.34 -17.50 -16.64
C SER A 122 -12.78 -16.97 -16.58
N GLY A 123 -12.94 -15.65 -16.42
CA GLY A 123 -14.26 -15.03 -16.51
C GLY A 123 -15.13 -15.04 -15.24
N VAL A 124 -14.72 -15.73 -14.16
CA VAL A 124 -15.49 -15.79 -12.89
C VAL A 124 -15.43 -14.54 -12.01
N GLY A 125 -14.75 -13.47 -12.47
CA GLY A 125 -14.70 -12.20 -11.73
C GLY A 125 -13.57 -12.05 -10.71
N LYS A 126 -12.51 -12.87 -10.75
CA LYS A 126 -11.34 -12.75 -9.84
C LYS A 126 -10.70 -11.36 -9.85
N SER A 127 -10.43 -10.81 -11.04
CA SER A 127 -9.82 -9.47 -11.19
C SER A 127 -10.72 -8.36 -10.69
N HIS A 128 -12.04 -8.46 -10.88
CA HIS A 128 -13.00 -7.53 -10.28
C HIS A 128 -12.95 -7.63 -8.76
N LEU A 129 -13.01 -8.84 -8.21
CA LEU A 129 -12.99 -9.07 -6.76
C LEU A 129 -11.72 -8.49 -6.11
N THR A 130 -10.54 -8.83 -6.62
CA THR A 130 -9.27 -8.35 -6.04
C THR A 130 -9.05 -6.86 -6.27
N TYR A 131 -9.45 -6.31 -7.42
CA TYR A 131 -9.39 -4.86 -7.66
C TYR A 131 -10.34 -4.09 -6.74
N GLY A 132 -11.55 -4.62 -6.55
CA GLY A 132 -12.52 -4.08 -5.60
C GLY A 132 -11.97 -4.06 -4.18
N LEU A 133 -11.33 -5.15 -3.73
CA LEU A 133 -10.65 -5.20 -2.44
C LEU A 133 -9.52 -4.17 -2.34
N ALA A 134 -8.67 -4.04 -3.36
CA ALA A 134 -7.58 -3.07 -3.36
C ALA A 134 -8.10 -1.63 -3.22
N LYS A 135 -9.13 -1.28 -4.01
CA LYS A 135 -9.78 0.04 -3.93
C LYS A 135 -10.41 0.28 -2.56
N PHE A 136 -11.12 -0.73 -2.03
CA PHE A 136 -11.73 -0.65 -0.71
C PHE A 136 -10.67 -0.44 0.39
N MET A 137 -9.58 -1.23 0.38
CA MET A 137 -8.48 -1.08 1.33
C MET A 137 -7.83 0.30 1.27
N ASN A 138 -7.60 0.86 0.08
CA ASN A 138 -7.03 2.20 -0.08
C ASN A 138 -7.91 3.28 0.57
N GLU A 139 -9.24 3.20 0.37
CA GLU A 139 -10.19 4.11 1.03
C GLU A 139 -10.25 3.90 2.55
N GLN A 140 -10.21 2.64 3.00
CA GLN A 140 -10.24 2.31 4.43
C GLN A 140 -8.98 2.81 5.15
N PHE A 141 -7.79 2.61 4.60
CA PHE A 141 -6.54 3.09 5.22
C PHE A 141 -6.52 4.61 5.37
N LYS A 142 -7.04 5.34 4.37
CA LYS A 142 -7.25 6.78 4.49
C LYS A 142 -8.23 7.13 5.61
N ALA A 143 -9.38 6.44 5.67
CA ALA A 143 -10.40 6.68 6.69
C ALA A 143 -9.92 6.34 8.12
N TYR A 144 -9.02 5.36 8.26
CA TYR A 144 -8.40 4.97 9.52
C TYR A 144 -7.19 5.85 9.90
N GLU A 145 -6.88 6.89 9.12
CA GLU A 145 -5.69 7.74 9.28
C GLU A 145 -4.39 6.91 9.33
N SER A 146 -4.37 5.79 8.60
CA SER A 146 -3.25 4.85 8.54
C SER A 146 -2.52 5.02 7.21
N PRO A 147 -1.30 5.60 7.19
CA PRO A 147 -0.57 5.86 5.95
C PRO A 147 -0.02 4.55 5.37
N LYS A 148 -0.86 3.86 4.61
CA LYS A 148 -0.60 2.56 3.99
C LYS A 148 -0.87 2.63 2.50
N SER A 149 0.15 2.31 1.71
CA SER A 149 0.08 2.33 0.25
C SER A 149 -0.51 1.03 -0.31
N VAL A 150 -1.42 1.18 -1.25
CA VAL A 150 -2.03 0.06 -2.00
C VAL A 150 -1.73 0.23 -3.48
N LEU A 151 -1.22 -0.81 -4.12
CA LEU A 151 -0.86 -0.79 -5.53
C LEU A 151 -1.44 -2.00 -6.25
N PHE A 152 -2.09 -1.77 -7.39
CA PHE A 152 -2.66 -2.84 -8.20
C PHE A 152 -1.99 -2.93 -9.56
N ILE A 153 -1.54 -4.12 -9.93
CA ILE A 153 -0.71 -4.34 -11.12
C ILE A 153 -1.21 -5.53 -11.92
N SER A 154 -1.55 -5.29 -13.18
CA SER A 154 -1.58 -6.36 -14.19
C SER A 154 -0.16 -6.76 -14.54
N LEU A 155 0.17 -8.03 -14.31
CA LEU A 155 1.51 -8.57 -14.61
C LEU A 155 1.82 -8.49 -16.11
N VAL A 156 0.84 -8.76 -16.97
CA VAL A 156 1.02 -8.60 -18.42
C VAL A 156 1.38 -7.16 -18.78
N SER A 157 0.66 -6.17 -18.24
CA SER A 157 0.97 -4.76 -18.48
C SER A 157 2.31 -4.33 -17.88
N LEU A 158 2.68 -4.86 -16.72
CA LEU A 158 3.96 -4.61 -16.07
C LEU A 158 5.13 -5.03 -16.97
N PHE A 159 5.14 -6.29 -17.41
CA PHE A 159 6.24 -6.79 -18.24
C PHE A 159 6.32 -6.11 -19.60
N THR A 160 5.18 -5.73 -20.19
CA THR A 160 5.18 -4.89 -21.40
C THR A 160 5.86 -3.55 -21.14
N LYS A 161 5.50 -2.83 -20.08
CA LYS A 161 6.12 -1.54 -19.73
C LYS A 161 7.61 -1.65 -19.44
N ILE A 162 8.03 -2.68 -18.70
CA ILE A 162 9.45 -2.90 -18.40
C ILE A 162 10.24 -3.17 -19.69
N LYS A 163 9.70 -3.98 -20.61
CA LYS A 163 10.35 -4.22 -21.92
C LYS A 163 10.46 -2.97 -22.76
N GLU A 164 9.48 -2.07 -22.67
CA GLU A 164 9.51 -0.78 -23.35
C GLU A 164 10.57 0.17 -22.75
N SER A 165 10.73 0.21 -21.42
CA SER A 165 11.72 1.09 -20.77
C SER A 165 13.16 0.76 -21.13
N PHE A 166 13.49 -0.53 -21.32
CA PHE A 166 14.82 -0.94 -21.78
C PHE A 166 15.27 -0.28 -23.08
N LYS A 167 14.32 0.03 -23.98
CA LYS A 167 14.64 0.65 -25.27
C LYS A 167 14.90 2.16 -25.16
N VAL A 168 14.47 2.78 -24.06
CA VAL A 168 14.36 4.25 -23.95
C VAL A 168 15.35 4.84 -22.95
N ASP A 169 15.61 4.18 -21.82
CA ASP A 169 16.40 4.76 -20.72
C ASP A 169 17.45 3.82 -20.11
N ASN A 170 17.86 2.79 -20.85
CA ASN A 170 18.86 1.81 -20.40
C ASN A 170 18.50 1.11 -19.07
N GLY A 171 17.22 1.03 -18.70
CA GLY A 171 16.75 0.24 -17.55
C GLY A 171 16.60 1.02 -16.25
N TYR A 172 16.83 2.34 -16.23
CA TYR A 172 16.63 3.14 -15.01
C TYR A 172 15.18 3.06 -14.51
N ARG A 173 14.19 3.18 -15.41
CA ARG A 173 12.76 3.08 -15.05
C ARG A 173 12.35 1.69 -14.57
N GLN A 174 13.08 0.65 -14.95
CA GLN A 174 12.82 -0.69 -14.43
C GLN A 174 13.18 -0.75 -12.94
N ALA A 175 14.35 -0.25 -12.56
CA ALA A 175 14.78 -0.23 -11.17
C ALA A 175 13.78 0.54 -10.30
N ASP A 176 13.34 1.72 -10.74
CA ASP A 176 12.32 2.51 -10.05
C ASP A 176 10.99 1.75 -9.89
N MET A 177 10.56 1.03 -10.94
CA MET A 177 9.33 0.23 -10.90
C MET A 177 9.45 -0.94 -9.92
N ILE A 178 10.56 -1.67 -9.94
CA ILE A 178 10.82 -2.78 -9.01
C ILE A 178 10.88 -2.24 -7.58
N GLU A 179 11.58 -1.13 -7.36
CA GLU A 179 11.66 -0.48 -6.05
C GLU A 179 10.28 -0.09 -5.52
N LEU A 180 9.43 0.52 -6.36
CA LEU A 180 8.05 0.84 -6.01
C LEU A 180 7.27 -0.44 -5.61
N LEU A 181 7.29 -1.46 -6.47
CA LEU A 181 6.58 -2.73 -6.23
C LEU A 181 7.06 -3.43 -4.96
N THR A 182 8.34 -3.29 -4.61
CA THR A 182 8.94 -3.84 -3.39
C THR A 182 8.57 -3.03 -2.15
N LYS A 183 8.45 -1.70 -2.25
CA LYS A 183 8.25 -0.82 -1.07
C LYS A 183 6.80 -0.58 -0.66
N VAL A 184 5.82 -0.74 -1.54
CA VAL A 184 4.40 -0.51 -1.18
C VAL A 184 3.92 -1.45 -0.07
N ASP A 185 3.01 -1.01 0.80
CA ASP A 185 2.54 -1.82 1.93
C ASP A 185 1.72 -3.04 1.47
N TYR A 186 0.87 -2.85 0.46
CA TYR A 186 0.01 -3.89 -0.10
C TYR A 186 0.09 -3.91 -1.62
N LEU A 187 0.49 -5.05 -2.19
CA LEU A 187 0.63 -5.24 -3.62
C LEU A 187 -0.42 -6.24 -4.11
N PHE A 188 -1.17 -5.85 -5.14
CA PHE A 188 -2.12 -6.72 -5.83
C PHE A 188 -1.57 -7.08 -7.20
N LEU A 189 -1.41 -8.39 -7.44
CA LEU A 189 -0.95 -8.93 -8.71
C LEU A 189 -2.10 -9.64 -9.42
N ASP A 190 -2.47 -9.10 -10.57
CA ASP A 190 -3.54 -9.63 -11.42
C ASP A 190 -2.97 -10.55 -12.50
N ASP A 191 -3.67 -11.67 -12.68
CA ASP A 191 -3.44 -12.66 -13.73
C ASP A 191 -2.06 -13.35 -13.68
N LEU A 192 -1.61 -13.76 -12.49
CA LEU A 192 -0.36 -14.51 -12.33
C LEU A 192 -0.39 -15.81 -13.16
N GLY A 193 0.68 -16.03 -13.92
CA GLY A 193 0.87 -17.16 -14.82
C GLY A 193 0.65 -16.83 -16.29
N LYS A 194 -0.08 -15.74 -16.61
CA LYS A 194 -0.35 -15.35 -18.01
C LYS A 194 0.83 -14.63 -18.66
N GLU A 195 1.76 -14.12 -17.86
CA GLU A 195 3.01 -13.52 -18.33
C GLU A 195 3.99 -14.56 -18.91
N SER A 196 3.87 -15.82 -18.47
CA SER A 196 4.73 -16.93 -18.90
C SER A 196 4.19 -17.56 -20.18
N ARG A 197 5.07 -17.81 -21.17
CA ARG A 197 4.72 -18.42 -22.47
C ARG A 197 5.35 -19.80 -22.63
N LYS A 198 4.56 -20.78 -23.09
CA LYS A 198 5.09 -22.12 -23.41
C LYS A 198 6.10 -22.01 -24.56
N GLY A 199 7.30 -22.57 -24.36
CA GLY A 199 8.36 -22.60 -25.38
C GLY A 199 9.25 -21.36 -25.43
N ASP A 200 9.04 -20.36 -24.55
CA ASP A 200 9.86 -19.14 -24.47
C ASP A 200 10.62 -19.10 -23.13
N SER A 201 11.59 -20.01 -22.98
CA SER A 201 12.30 -20.22 -21.71
C SER A 201 13.06 -18.97 -21.23
N GLN A 202 13.72 -18.27 -22.16
CA GLN A 202 14.51 -17.08 -21.85
C GLN A 202 13.65 -15.94 -21.29
N ASN A 203 12.50 -15.65 -21.93
CA ASN A 203 11.61 -14.60 -21.44
C ASN A 203 10.95 -14.98 -20.12
N ASN A 204 10.64 -16.26 -19.91
CA ASN A 204 10.08 -16.74 -18.65
C ASN A 204 11.10 -16.62 -17.51
N GLU A 205 12.36 -17.00 -17.73
CA GLU A 205 13.42 -16.89 -16.72
C GLU A 205 13.61 -15.43 -16.26
N TRP A 206 13.70 -14.49 -17.20
CA TRP A 206 13.79 -13.07 -16.89
C TRP A 206 12.56 -12.56 -16.11
N THR A 207 11.36 -12.95 -16.53
CA THR A 207 10.10 -12.59 -15.85
C THR A 207 10.09 -13.14 -14.42
N HIS A 208 10.49 -14.39 -14.23
CA HIS A 208 10.52 -15.06 -12.92
C HIS A 208 11.56 -14.43 -12.00
N GLN A 209 12.72 -14.01 -12.52
CA GLN A 209 13.72 -13.26 -11.75
C GLN A 209 13.16 -11.95 -11.19
N ILE A 210 12.46 -11.16 -12.00
CA ILE A 210 11.82 -9.91 -11.55
C ILE A 210 10.74 -10.20 -10.50
N LEU A 211 9.90 -11.21 -10.72
CA LEU A 211 8.89 -11.61 -9.72
C LEU A 211 9.55 -12.02 -8.41
N TYR A 212 10.67 -12.75 -8.48
CA TYR A 212 11.42 -13.13 -7.30
C TYR A 212 11.96 -11.90 -6.55
N GLU A 213 12.61 -10.97 -7.25
CA GLU A 213 13.14 -9.74 -6.66
C GLU A 213 12.06 -8.92 -5.94
N ILE A 214 10.87 -8.84 -6.53
CA ILE A 214 9.72 -8.16 -5.92
C ILE A 214 9.21 -8.92 -4.70
N LEU A 215 9.03 -10.24 -4.80
CA LEU A 215 8.33 -11.02 -3.76
C LEU A 215 9.23 -11.47 -2.60
N ASP A 216 10.55 -11.57 -2.78
CA ASP A 216 11.47 -12.04 -1.74
C ASP A 216 11.51 -11.11 -0.52
N ASN A 217 11.25 -9.81 -0.73
CA ASN A 217 11.26 -8.80 0.32
C ASN A 217 9.85 -8.40 0.81
N ARG A 218 8.83 -9.22 0.55
CA ARG A 218 7.42 -8.87 0.81
C ARG A 218 6.65 -10.00 1.48
N SER A 219 5.67 -9.61 2.29
CA SER A 219 4.76 -10.55 2.99
C SER A 219 3.27 -10.23 2.81
N ASN A 220 2.92 -9.12 2.14
CA ASN A 220 1.54 -8.66 1.96
C ASN A 220 1.20 -8.50 0.46
N THR A 221 1.17 -9.64 -0.24
CA THR A 221 0.83 -9.67 -1.67
C THR A 221 -0.47 -10.45 -1.89
N ILE A 222 -1.43 -9.81 -2.56
CA ILE A 222 -2.70 -10.43 -2.93
C ILE A 222 -2.63 -10.76 -4.41
N ILE A 223 -2.82 -12.03 -4.74
CA ILE A 223 -2.59 -12.56 -6.09
C ILE A 223 -3.90 -13.18 -6.57
N ASN A 224 -4.25 -12.94 -7.83
CA ASN A 224 -5.21 -13.80 -8.50
C ASN A 224 -4.57 -14.57 -9.66
N THR A 225 -5.11 -15.75 -9.96
CA THR A 225 -4.57 -16.61 -11.01
C THR A 225 -5.59 -17.64 -11.49
N ASN A 226 -5.39 -18.16 -12.70
CA ASN A 226 -6.09 -19.35 -13.18
C ASN A 226 -5.40 -20.67 -12.77
N LEU A 227 -4.24 -20.59 -12.13
CA LEU A 227 -3.42 -21.75 -11.75
C LEU A 227 -3.81 -22.27 -10.37
N SER A 228 -3.84 -23.59 -10.23
CA SER A 228 -3.85 -24.27 -8.94
C SER A 228 -2.48 -24.15 -8.26
N SER A 229 -2.42 -24.42 -6.95
CA SER A 229 -1.15 -24.44 -6.21
C SER A 229 -0.13 -25.44 -6.77
N LYS A 230 -0.60 -26.54 -7.37
CA LYS A 230 0.29 -27.51 -8.04
C LYS A 230 0.88 -26.92 -9.33
N GLU A 231 0.05 -26.23 -10.11
CA GLU A 231 0.49 -25.57 -11.35
C GLU A 231 1.39 -24.37 -11.08
N ILE A 232 1.15 -23.58 -10.02
CA ILE A 232 2.07 -22.52 -9.56
C ILE A 232 3.44 -23.13 -9.26
N LYS A 233 3.49 -24.21 -8.47
CA LYS A 233 4.75 -24.89 -8.16
C LYS A 233 5.44 -25.36 -9.42
N ALA A 234 4.72 -26.03 -10.32
CA ALA A 234 5.31 -26.53 -11.56
C ALA A 234 5.80 -25.40 -12.50
N LEU A 235 5.07 -24.30 -12.60
CA LEU A 235 5.39 -23.18 -13.49
C LEU A 235 6.60 -22.37 -13.00
N TYR A 236 6.70 -22.15 -11.69
CA TYR A 236 7.73 -21.31 -11.06
C TYR A 236 8.81 -22.13 -10.34
N THR A 237 9.03 -23.37 -10.77
CA THR A 237 10.22 -24.14 -10.41
C THR A 237 11.37 -23.68 -11.29
N ASP A 238 12.52 -23.34 -10.71
CA ASP A 238 13.69 -22.97 -11.49
C ASP A 238 14.33 -24.17 -12.22
N ASN A 239 15.32 -23.90 -13.07
CA ASN A 239 16.02 -24.92 -13.85
C ASN A 239 16.77 -25.97 -12.99
N TYR A 240 16.94 -25.73 -11.69
CA TYR A 240 17.59 -26.62 -10.73
C TYR A 240 16.58 -27.37 -9.84
N GLY A 241 15.28 -27.17 -10.06
CA GLY A 241 14.24 -27.78 -9.23
C GLY A 241 13.91 -27.00 -7.96
N ASN A 242 14.49 -25.81 -7.76
CA ASN A 242 14.18 -24.98 -6.60
C ASN A 242 12.86 -24.25 -6.83
N GLY A 243 11.89 -24.51 -5.94
CA GLY A 243 10.60 -23.82 -5.94
C GLY A 243 10.63 -22.47 -5.22
N ALA A 244 11.76 -21.75 -5.20
CA ALA A 244 11.95 -20.57 -4.37
C ALA A 244 10.89 -19.47 -4.64
N LEU A 245 10.67 -19.14 -5.91
CA LEU A 245 9.61 -18.20 -6.31
C LEU A 245 8.22 -18.71 -5.92
N SER A 246 7.92 -19.99 -6.18
CA SER A 246 6.65 -20.58 -5.76
C SER A 246 6.45 -20.55 -4.23
N SER A 247 7.54 -20.65 -3.46
CA SER A 247 7.53 -20.55 -2.00
C SER A 247 7.17 -19.12 -1.56
N ARG A 248 7.77 -18.09 -2.17
CA ARG A 248 7.42 -16.68 -1.91
C ARG A 248 5.99 -16.35 -2.28
N ILE A 249 5.50 -16.86 -3.41
CA ILE A 249 4.10 -16.71 -3.82
C ILE A 249 3.16 -17.32 -2.77
N LEU A 250 3.48 -18.53 -2.29
CA LEU A 250 2.64 -19.30 -1.36
C LEU A 250 2.88 -18.97 0.13
N GLU A 251 3.79 -18.04 0.43
CA GLU A 251 4.15 -17.68 1.80
C GLU A 251 2.97 -17.05 2.56
N GLY A 252 2.61 -17.63 3.70
CA GLY A 252 1.50 -17.12 4.53
C GLY A 252 0.10 -17.32 3.93
N VAL A 253 -0.05 -18.11 2.85
CA VAL A 253 -1.34 -18.32 2.16
C VAL A 253 -2.30 -19.25 2.92
N THR A 254 -1.81 -20.03 3.89
CA THR A 254 -2.63 -20.97 4.67
C THR A 254 -3.76 -20.23 5.40
N GLY A 255 -5.02 -20.46 4.99
CA GLY A 255 -6.21 -19.77 5.50
C GLY A 255 -6.59 -18.47 4.76
N ASN A 256 -5.68 -17.97 3.91
CA ASN A 256 -5.81 -16.76 3.11
C ASN A 256 -6.01 -17.05 1.61
N SER A 257 -6.64 -18.18 1.28
CA SER A 257 -6.96 -18.54 -0.11
C SER A 257 -8.46 -18.66 -0.35
N PHE A 258 -8.85 -18.34 -1.59
CA PHE A 258 -10.18 -18.56 -2.12
C PHE A 258 -10.09 -19.23 -3.49
N VAL A 259 -10.93 -20.25 -3.71
CA VAL A 259 -10.95 -21.03 -4.94
C VAL A 259 -12.36 -20.99 -5.51
N TYR A 260 -12.52 -20.43 -6.71
CA TYR A 260 -13.73 -20.64 -7.49
C TYR A 260 -13.72 -22.07 -8.07
N PRO A 261 -14.82 -22.84 -7.94
CA PRO A 261 -14.97 -24.13 -8.60
C PRO A 261 -14.80 -24.03 -10.13
N GLN A 262 -14.36 -25.12 -10.76
CA GLN A 262 -14.09 -25.15 -12.21
C GLN A 262 -15.37 -24.99 -13.05
N GLU A 263 -16.49 -25.42 -12.49
CA GLU A 263 -17.83 -25.35 -13.04
C GLU A 263 -18.51 -23.98 -12.85
N THR A 264 -17.84 -23.00 -12.25
CA THR A 264 -18.39 -21.65 -12.09
C THR A 264 -18.60 -20.99 -13.45
N GLU A 265 -19.81 -20.47 -13.68
CA GLU A 265 -20.17 -19.83 -14.94
C GLU A 265 -19.30 -18.60 -15.28
N ASP A 266 -18.93 -18.48 -16.55
CA ASP A 266 -18.24 -17.29 -17.07
C ASP A 266 -19.21 -16.10 -17.07
N ARG A 267 -18.80 -15.00 -16.44
CA ARG A 267 -19.65 -13.82 -16.22
C ARG A 267 -19.54 -12.79 -17.35
N ARG A 268 -18.75 -13.09 -18.39
CA ARG A 268 -18.54 -12.19 -19.54
C ARG A 268 -19.61 -12.33 -20.63
N TYR A 269 -20.37 -13.42 -20.61
CA TYR A 269 -21.36 -13.77 -21.62
C TYR A 269 -22.72 -14.05 -20.99
#